data_AF-A0ABD0PNV2-F1
#
_entry.id   AF-A0ABD0PNV2-F1
#
_cell.length_a   1.000
_cell.length_b   1.000
_cell.length_c   1.000
_cell.angle_alpha   90.00
_cell.angle_beta   90.00
_cell.angle_gamma   90.00
#
_symmetry.space_group_name_H-M   'P 1'
#
loop_
_entity.id
_entity.type
_entity.pdbx_description
1 polymer ?
#
loop_
_entity_poly.entity_id
_entity_poly.type
_entity_poly.pdbx_seq_one_letter_code
_entity_poly.pdbx_strand_id
1 'polypeptide(L)'
;SHQLTLDLNTLNKLLCLSERNSMITNIYTDQPYPDHPDRFDCMSQVLCRESVCGRCYLEIEWSGIGARISVSYKSISRKGS
;
A
#
# COMPACT_ATOMS: atom_id res chain seq x y z
N SER A 1 -10.90 5.55 -16.33
CA SER A 1 -10.42 5.49 -14.94
C SER A 1 -8.97 5.01 -14.97
N HIS A 2 -8.15 5.42 -14.00
CA HIS A 2 -6.81 4.86 -13.85
C HIS A 2 -6.90 3.62 -12.96
N GLN A 3 -6.55 2.45 -13.50
CA GLN A 3 -6.48 1.24 -12.71
C GLN A 3 -5.11 1.19 -12.01
N LEU A 4 -5.14 1.17 -10.68
CA LEU A 4 -3.94 1.07 -9.86
C LEU A 4 -3.82 -0.33 -9.29
N THR A 5 -2.62 -0.89 -9.30
CA THR A 5 -2.33 -2.20 -8.71
C THR A 5 -1.38 -2.05 -7.54
N LEU A 6 -1.69 -2.73 -6.43
CA LEU A 6 -0.87 -2.66 -5.22
C LEU A 6 0.46 -3.38 -5.41
N ASP A 7 1.54 -2.76 -4.95
CA ASP A 7 2.87 -3.34 -4.99
C ASP A 7 3.18 -4.11 -3.70
N LEU A 8 3.12 -5.44 -3.81
CA LEU A 8 3.47 -6.40 -2.76
C LEU A 8 4.89 -6.21 -2.20
N ASN A 9 5.82 -5.64 -2.96
CA ASN A 9 7.18 -5.37 -2.48
C ASN A 9 7.23 -4.19 -1.51
N THR A 10 6.22 -3.31 -1.57
CA THR A 10 6.10 -2.15 -0.68
C THR A 10 5.21 -2.43 0.52
N LEU A 11 4.26 -3.37 0.38
CA LEU A 11 3.27 -3.74 1.40
C LEU A 11 3.90 -4.04 2.77
N ASN A 12 3.52 -3.29 3.80
CA ASN A 12 3.95 -3.59 5.17
C ASN A 12 3.50 -4.99 5.63
N LYS A 13 4.28 -5.65 6.49
CA LYS A 13 4.01 -7.03 6.96
C LYS A 13 2.75 -7.18 7.81
N LEU A 14 2.21 -6.10 8.37
CA LEU A 14 0.95 -6.12 9.13
C LEU A 14 -0.30 -6.05 8.24
N LEU A 15 -0.12 -5.94 6.91
CA LEU A 15 -1.20 -5.89 5.93
C LEU A 15 -1.34 -7.21 5.17
N CYS A 16 -2.58 -7.58 4.88
CA CYS A 16 -2.90 -8.71 4.01
C CYS A 16 -3.69 -8.24 2.79
N LEU A 17 -3.38 -8.82 1.63
CA LEU A 17 -4.16 -8.62 0.41
C LEU A 17 -5.11 -9.78 0.18
N SER A 18 -6.35 -9.46 -0.17
CA SER A 18 -7.38 -10.41 -0.57
C SER A 18 -8.04 -9.97 -1.88
N GLU A 19 -9.00 -10.76 -2.35
CA GLU A 19 -9.82 -10.45 -3.54
C GLU A 19 -8.98 -10.10 -4.78
N ARG A 20 -8.02 -10.95 -5.14
CA ARG A 20 -7.10 -10.69 -6.27
C ARG A 20 -6.33 -9.36 -6.10
N ASN A 21 -5.94 -9.04 -4.86
CA ASN A 21 -5.16 -7.86 -4.49
C ASN A 21 -5.91 -6.52 -4.62
N SER A 22 -7.26 -6.53 -4.61
CA SER A 22 -8.06 -5.30 -4.59
C SER A 22 -8.45 -4.84 -3.19
N MET A 23 -8.36 -5.71 -2.18
CA MET A 23 -8.72 -5.40 -0.81
C MET A 23 -7.50 -5.51 0.11
N ILE A 24 -7.29 -4.48 0.94
CA ILE A 24 -6.24 -4.43 1.96
C ILE A 24 -6.90 -4.53 3.33
N THR A 25 -6.40 -5.45 4.15
CA THR A 25 -6.84 -5.59 5.55
C THR A 25 -5.65 -5.44 6.48
N ASN A 26 -5.80 -4.61 7.52
CA ASN A 26 -4.85 -4.59 8.62
C ASN A 26 -5.17 -5.73 9.58
N ILE A 27 -4.23 -6.66 9.71
CA ILE A 27 -4.40 -7.90 10.49
C ILE A 27 -3.54 -7.93 11.75
N TYR A 28 -2.81 -6.83 12.04
CA TYR A 28 -2.03 -6.62 13.26
C TYR A 28 -1.04 -7.74 13.61
N THR A 29 -0.68 -8.57 12.63
CA THR A 29 0.20 -9.73 12.77
C THR A 29 1.13 -9.80 11.58
N ASP A 30 2.40 -10.11 11.83
CA ASP A 30 3.41 -10.15 10.78
C ASP A 30 3.15 -11.29 9.81
N GLN A 31 2.96 -10.93 8.55
CA GLN A 31 2.87 -11.88 7.45
C GLN A 31 4.26 -12.32 6.98
N PRO A 32 4.37 -13.56 6.47
CA PRO A 32 5.64 -14.14 6.03
C PRO A 32 6.08 -13.61 4.65
N TYR A 33 5.94 -12.31 4.40
CA TYR A 33 6.47 -11.71 3.17
C TYR A 33 8.00 -11.64 3.24
N PRO A 34 8.70 -11.94 2.13
CA PRO A 34 10.14 -11.83 2.09
C PRO A 34 10.57 -10.37 2.30
N ASP A 35 11.75 -10.21 2.91
CA ASP A 35 12.35 -8.89 3.08
C ASP A 35 12.62 -8.26 1.71
N HIS A 36 12.38 -6.95 1.63
CA HIS A 36 12.56 -6.17 0.42
C HIS A 36 12.96 -4.73 0.80
N PRO A 37 13.92 -4.11 0.09
CA PRO A 37 14.34 -2.73 0.38
C PRO A 37 13.17 -1.73 0.30
N ASP A 38 12.25 -1.93 -0.63
CA ASP A 38 11.09 -1.05 -0.82
C ASP A 38 9.94 -1.27 0.19
N ARG A 39 10.04 -2.29 1.06
CA ARG A 39 8.97 -2.65 2.01
C ARG A 39 8.91 -1.66 3.16
N PHE A 40 7.72 -1.15 3.45
CA PHE A 40 7.49 -0.36 4.66
C PHE A 40 7.63 -1.24 5.91
N ASP A 41 8.36 -0.77 6.93
CA ASP A 41 8.58 -1.53 8.18
C ASP A 41 7.87 -0.94 9.40
N CYS A 42 7.69 0.37 9.47
CA CYS A 42 7.17 1.06 10.66
C CYS A 42 5.65 1.25 10.63
N MET A 43 5.10 1.61 9.47
CA MET A 43 3.68 1.97 9.32
C MET A 43 2.98 1.02 8.34
N SER A 44 1.72 0.69 8.61
CA SER A 44 0.85 -0.11 7.74
C SER A 44 0.52 0.65 6.44
N GLN A 45 1.46 0.64 5.48
CA GLN A 45 1.39 1.35 4.21
C GLN A 45 1.68 0.42 3.02
N VAL A 46 1.21 0.84 1.85
CA VAL A 46 1.46 0.19 0.55
C VAL A 46 1.38 1.26 -0.55
N LEU A 47 2.19 1.12 -1.59
CA LEU A 47 2.09 1.92 -2.80
C LEU A 47 1.51 1.11 -3.96
N CYS A 48 1.01 1.84 -4.95
CA CYS A 48 0.69 1.25 -6.24
C CYS A 48 1.96 1.13 -7.08
N ARG A 49 1.97 0.18 -8.04
CA ARG A 49 3.09 -0.02 -8.97
C ARG A 49 3.19 1.13 -9.97
N GLU A 50 2.04 1.63 -10.38
CA GLU A 50 1.92 2.67 -11.40
C GLU A 50 2.14 4.05 -10.78
N SER A 51 2.89 4.89 -11.49
CA SER A 51 2.92 6.33 -11.21
C SER A 51 1.71 7.00 -11.84
N VAL A 52 1.15 7.99 -11.16
CA VAL A 52 0.14 8.89 -11.74
C VAL A 52 0.81 10.09 -12.40
N CYS A 53 0.25 10.58 -13.51
CA CYS A 53 0.69 11.79 -14.18
C CYS A 53 -0.49 12.59 -14.74
N GLY A 54 -0.35 13.91 -14.86
CA GLY A 54 -1.44 14.77 -15.30
C GLY A 54 -2.61 14.80 -14.32
N ARG A 55 -3.84 14.67 -14.81
CA ARG A 55 -5.06 14.66 -13.99
C ARG A 55 -5.57 13.23 -13.86
N CYS A 56 -5.61 12.73 -12.63
CA CYS A 56 -6.13 11.41 -12.31
C CYS A 56 -7.25 11.53 -11.29
N TYR A 57 -8.24 10.63 -11.41
CA TYR A 57 -9.32 10.47 -10.46
C TYR A 57 -9.38 8.99 -10.07
N LEU A 58 -9.51 8.72 -8.78
CA LEU A 58 -9.53 7.40 -8.19
C LEU A 58 -10.63 7.33 -7.13
N GLU A 59 -11.32 6.21 -7.10
CA GLU A 59 -12.35 5.88 -6.12
C GLU A 59 -11.88 4.67 -5.34
N ILE A 60 -12.06 4.71 -4.02
CA ILE A 60 -11.66 3.65 -3.11
C ILE A 60 -12.78 3.46 -2.13
N GLU A 61 -13.23 2.22 -1.99
CA GLU A 61 -14.12 1.81 -0.91
C GLU A 61 -13.29 1.46 0.32
N TRP A 62 -13.75 1.90 1.48
CA TRP A 62 -13.08 1.59 2.75
C TRP A 62 -14.11 1.41 3.87
N SER A 63 -13.73 0.67 4.89
CA SER A 63 -14.51 0.48 6.11
C SER A 63 -13.58 0.33 7.32
N GLY A 64 -14.12 0.47 8.53
CA GLY A 64 -13.38 0.30 9.78
C GLY A 64 -12.94 1.60 10.45
N ILE A 65 -11.81 1.57 11.18
CA ILE A 65 -11.37 2.64 12.09
C ILE A 65 -10.87 3.88 11.31
N GLY A 66 -10.35 3.68 10.10
CA GLY A 66 -9.89 4.77 9.23
C GLY A 66 -8.98 4.28 8.11
N ALA A 67 -8.94 5.04 7.02
CA ALA A 67 -8.01 4.85 5.91
C ALA A 67 -7.35 6.19 5.54
N ARG A 68 -6.07 6.15 5.17
CA ARG A 68 -5.34 7.32 4.63
C ARG A 68 -4.95 7.03 3.19
N ILE A 69 -5.33 7.93 2.29
CA ILE A 69 -5.05 7.84 0.86
C ILE A 69 -4.24 9.08 0.50
N SER A 70 -3.11 8.90 -0.19
CA SER A 70 -2.25 9.99 -0.62
C SER A 70 -1.46 9.64 -1.88
N VAL A 71 -0.91 10.67 -2.52
CA VAL A 71 0.08 10.52 -3.58
C VAL A 71 1.45 10.88 -2.99
N SER A 72 2.46 10.09 -3.32
CA SER A 72 3.83 10.29 -2.84
C SER A 72 4.82 10.12 -3.98
N TYR A 73 5.98 10.77 -3.86
CA TYR A 73 7.11 10.47 -4.73
C TYR A 73 7.66 9.08 -4.40
N LYS A 74 8.19 8.38 -5.42
CA LYS A 74 8.82 7.06 -5.25
C LYS A 74 9.93 7.06 -4.20
N SER A 75 10.58 8.21 -4.01
CA SER A 75 11.67 8.46 -3.06
C SER A 75 11.23 8.61 -1.59
N ILE A 76 9.95 8.45 -1.25
CA ILE A 76 9.51 8.46 0.15
C ILE A 76 10.27 7.40 0.95
N SER A 77 10.69 7.77 2.18
CA SER A 77 11.34 6.82 3.08
C SER A 77 10.42 5.64 3.37
N ARG A 78 10.98 4.44 3.29
CA ARG A 78 10.28 3.18 3.60
C ARG A 78 10.58 2.66 5.00
N LYS A 79 11.57 3.25 5.65
CA LYS A 79 12.10 2.77 6.92
C LYS A 79 11.81 3.77 8.03
N GLY A 80 11.44 3.27 9.20
CA GLY A 80 11.39 4.04 10.44
C GLY A 80 12.79 4.50 10.89
N SER A 81 12.84 5.50 11.76
CA SER A 81 14.07 6.01 12.38
C SER A 81 14.70 5.01 13.34
#